data_AF-S3H5D7-F1
#
_entry.id   AF-S3H5D7-F1
#
_cell.length_a   1.000
_cell.length_b   1.000
_cell.length_c   1.000
_cell.angle_alpha   90.00
_cell.angle_beta   90.00
_cell.angle_gamma   90.00
#
_symmetry.space_group_name_H-M   'P 1'
#
loop_
_entity.id
_entity.type
_entity.pdbx_description
1 polymer ?
#
loop_
_entity_poly.entity_id
_entity_poly.type
_entity_poly.pdbx_seq_one_letter_code
_entity_poly.pdbx_strand_id
1 'polypeptide(L)' 'MSNDIDQVVRAIRAAGGTIRPSELAKAVHQDKRTLQRAVQSALDKGYIEIDSRMRLTLGRVAEAA' A
#
# COMPACT_ATOMS: atom_id res chain seq x y z
N MET A 1 12.41 2.71 -13.37
CA MET A 1 12.23 2.77 -11.90
C MET A 1 10.83 2.23 -11.61
N SER A 2 10.71 1.01 -11.09
CA SER A 2 9.40 0.51 -10.65
C SER A 2 8.97 1.34 -9.45
N ASN A 3 7.84 2.02 -9.58
CA ASN A 3 7.35 3.02 -8.64
C ASN A 3 7.17 2.37 -7.25
N ASP A 4 7.71 2.94 -6.17
CA ASP A 4 7.56 2.37 -4.82
C ASP A 4 6.07 2.20 -4.44
N ILE A 5 5.21 3.05 -5.02
CA ILE A 5 3.75 2.94 -4.94
C ILE A 5 3.25 1.62 -5.55
N ASP A 6 3.78 1.21 -6.71
CA ASP A 6 3.36 -0.05 -7.37
C ASP A 6 3.70 -1.26 -6.50
N GLN A 7 4.83 -1.22 -5.77
CA GLN A 7 5.19 -2.30 -4.85
C GLN A 7 4.20 -2.40 -3.70
N VAL A 8 3.81 -1.26 -3.11
CA VAL A 8 2.78 -1.20 -2.05
C VAL A 8 1.43 -1.73 -2.56
N VAL A 9 0.98 -1.24 -3.71
CA VAL A 9 -0.31 -1.64 -4.31
C VAL A 9 -0.31 -3.14 -4.65
N ARG A 10 0.78 -3.65 -5.22
CA ARG A 10 0.93 -5.09 -5.52
C ARG A 10 0.90 -5.94 -4.27
N ALA A 11 1.58 -5.52 -3.20
CA ALA A 11 1.58 -6.24 -1.93
C ALA A 11 0.18 -6.30 -1.29
N ILE A 12 -0.57 -5.20 -1.33
CA ILE A 12 -1.95 -5.15 -0.84
C ILE A 12 -2.86 -6.04 -1.69
N ARG A 13 -2.72 -5.98 -3.02
CA ARG A 13 -3.49 -6.83 -3.95
C ARG A 13 -3.19 -8.32 -3.72
N ALA A 14 -1.93 -8.69 -3.54
CA ALA A 14 -1.51 -10.06 -3.23
C ALA A 14 -2.06 -10.56 -1.89
N ALA A 15 -2.30 -9.66 -0.93
CA ALA A 15 -2.92 -9.98 0.36
C ALA A 15 -4.47 -10.03 0.33
N GLY A 16 -5.09 -9.96 -0.86
CA GLY A 16 -6.54 -10.00 -1.02
C GLY A 16 -7.21 -8.63 -0.97
N GLY A 17 -6.47 -7.55 -1.25
CA GLY A 17 -7.00 -6.19 -1.35
C GLY A 17 -7.01 -5.39 -0.05
N THR A 18 -6.73 -6.02 1.09
CA THR A 18 -6.60 -5.35 2.39
C THR A 18 -5.49 -5.99 3.23
N ILE A 19 -4.62 -5.18 3.84
CA ILE A 19 -3.49 -5.65 4.64
C ILE A 19 -3.26 -4.76 5.88
N ARG A 20 -2.72 -5.32 6.96
CA ARG A 20 -2.25 -4.51 8.10
C ARG A 20 -0.90 -3.86 7.77
N PRO A 21 -0.60 -2.65 8.29
CA PRO A 21 0.70 -2.00 8.06
C PRO A 21 1.91 -2.87 8.47
N SER A 22 1.78 -3.63 9.55
CA SER A 22 2.82 -4.56 10.01
C SER A 22 3.07 -5.71 9.03
N GLU A 23 2.02 -6.20 8.37
CA GLU A 23 2.13 -7.27 7.37
C GLU A 23 2.65 -6.73 6.04
N LEU A 24 2.26 -5.50 5.67
CA LEU A 24 2.84 -4.81 4.51
C LEU A 24 4.35 -4.62 4.67
N ALA A 25 4.81 -4.23 5.87
CA ALA A 25 6.24 -4.08 6.14
C ALA A 25 7.03 -5.38 6.06
N LYS A 26 6.39 -6.53 6.28
CA LYS A 26 7.01 -7.85 6.07
C LYS A 26 7.06 -8.24 4.59
N ALA A 27 6.02 -7.87 3.83
CA ALA A 27 5.89 -8.21 2.41
C ALA A 27 6.77 -7.35 1.50
N VAL A 28 6.92 -6.07 1.85
CA VAL A 28 7.73 -5.09 1.11
C VAL A 28 9.05 -4.96 1.87
N HIS A 29 10.05 -5.76 1.49
CA HIS A 29 11.40 -5.76 2.07
C HIS A 29 12.15 -4.44 1.78
N GLN A 30 11.67 -3.34 2.35
CA GLN A 30 12.21 -1.99 2.21
C GLN A 30 12.49 -1.38 3.58
N ASP A 31 13.37 -0.40 3.62
CA ASP A 31 13.60 0.41 4.81
C ASP A 31 12.32 1.12 5.25
N LYS A 32 12.11 1.17 6.57
CA LYS A 32 10.92 1.77 7.20
C LYS A 32 10.58 3.16 6.63
N ARG A 33 11.60 4.00 6.41
CA ARG A 33 11.42 5.37 5.89
C ARG A 33 10.92 5.37 4.45
N THR A 34 11.47 4.50 3.61
CA THR A 34 11.06 4.37 2.20
C THR A 34 9.63 3.85 2.11
N LEU A 35 9.32 2.80 2.86
CA LEU A 35 7.97 2.25 2.93
C LEU A 35 6.94 3.29 3.41
N GLN A 36 7.25 4.05 4.46
CA GLN A 36 6.35 5.10 4.94
C GLN A 36 6.10 6.18 3.88
N ARG A 37 7.12 6.61 3.14
CA ARG A 37 6.96 7.58 2.05
C ARG A 37 6.13 7.01 0.91
N ALA A 38 6.33 5.73 0.57
CA ALA A 38 5.57 5.03 -0.46
C ALA A 38 4.09 4.90 -0.09
N VAL A 39 3.80 4.47 1.15
CA VAL A 39 2.45 4.37 1.70
C VAL A 39 1.78 5.74 1.72
N GLN A 40 2.45 6.77 2.21
CA GLN A 40 1.90 8.13 2.21
C GLN A 40 1.60 8.62 0.80
N SER A 41 2.52 8.41 -0.15
CA SER A 41 2.31 8.80 -1.55
C SER A 41 1.17 8.02 -2.21
N ALA A 42 0.96 6.76 -1.81
CA ALA A 42 -0.15 5.94 -2.30
C ALA A 42 -1.50 6.40 -1.73
N LEU A 43 -1.54 6.84 -0.46
CA LEU A 43 -2.71 7.45 0.17
C LEU A 43 -3.05 8.79 -0.49
N ASP A 44 -2.07 9.69 -0.63
CA ASP A 44 -2.26 11.03 -1.19
C ASP A 44 -2.79 10.99 -2.63
N LYS A 45 -2.43 9.94 -3.39
CA LYS A 45 -2.86 9.73 -4.76
C LYS A 45 -4.13 8.88 -4.89
N GLY A 46 -4.68 8.37 -3.78
CA GLY A 46 -5.90 7.56 -3.77
C GLY A 46 -5.76 6.13 -4.30
N TYR A 47 -4.53 5.61 -4.40
CA TYR A 47 -4.30 4.20 -4.75
C TYR A 47 -4.67 3.27 -3.59
N ILE A 48 -4.56 3.74 -2.36
CA ILE A 48 -4.90 2.99 -1.16
C ILE A 48 -5.65 3.89 -0.18
N GLU A 49 -6.40 3.29 0.73
CA GLU A 49 -7.16 3.97 1.78
C GLU A 49 -6.93 3.27 3.13
N ILE A 50 -7.28 3.93 4.23
CA ILE A 50 -7.24 3.35 5.57
C ILE A 50 -8.68 3.03 5.99
N ASP A 51 -8.97 1.77 6.27
CA ASP A 51 -10.29 1.36 6.76
C ASP A 51 -10.51 1.72 8.24
N SER A 52 -11.74 1.50 8.73
CA SER A 52 -12.10 1.77 10.14
C SER A 52 -11.33 0.94 11.18
N ARG A 53 -10.56 -0.06 10.74
CA ARG A 53 -9.72 -0.93 11.59
C ARG A 53 -8.23 -0.65 11.40
N MET A 54 -7.86 0.51 10.84
CA MET A 54 -6.49 0.91 10.54
C MET A 54 -5.74 -0.06 9.59
N ARG A 55 -6.47 -0.69 8.66
CA ARG A 55 -5.89 -1.53 7.61
C ARG A 55 -5.77 -0.74 6.31
N LEU A 56 -4.70 -1.01 5.58
CA LEU A 56 -4.46 -0.46 4.25
C LEU A 56 -5.26 -1.28 3.25
N THR A 57 -6.21 -0.65 2.56
CA THR A 57 -7.03 -1.27 1.52
C THR A 57 -6.76 -0.62 0.17
N LEU A 58 -6.99 -1.34 -0.93
CA LEU A 58 -6.96 -0.73 -2.26
C LEU A 58 -8.02 0.37 -2.34
N GLY A 59 -7.64 1.52 -2.86
CA GLY A 59 -8.51 2.66 -3.12
C GLY A 59 -9.08 2.63 -4.52
N ARG A 60 -9.99 3.56 -4.81
CA ARG A 60 -10.74 3.62 -6.08
C ARG A 60 -9.85 3.73 -7.32
N VAL A 61 -8.70 4.39 -7.21
CA VAL A 61 -7.75 4.54 -8.33
C VAL A 61 -7.08 3.20 -8.66
N ALA A 62 -6.82 2.37 -7.66
CA ALA A 62 -6.16 1.09 -7.84
C ALA A 62 -7.09 -0.02 -8.36
N GLU A 63 -8.42 0.15 -8.31
CA GLU A 63 -9.36 -0.77 -8.96
C GLU A 63 -9.43 -0.57 -10.49
N ALA A 64 -9.08 0.62 -10.98
CA ALA A 64 -9.11 0.96 -12.40
C ALA A 64 -7.84 0.57 -13.18
N ALA A 65 -6.83 0.01 -12.49
CA ALA A 65 -5.50 -0.35 -13.02
C ALA A 65 -5.20 -1.84 -12.88
#